data_AF-A0A954WGF2-F1
#
_entry.id   AF-A0A954WGF2-F1
#
_cell.length_a   1.000
_cell.length_b   1.000
_cell.length_c   1.000
_cell.angle_alpha   90.00
_cell.angle_beta   90.00
_cell.angle_gamma   90.00
#
_symmetry.space_group_name_H-M   'P 1'
#
loop_
_entity.id
_entity.type
_entity.pdbx_description
1 polymer ?
#
loop_
_entity_poly.entity_id
_entity_poly.type
_entity_poly.pdbx_seq_one_letter_code
_entity_poly.pdbx_strand_id
1 'polypeptide(L)'
;MLECLTGDDEELNMRDRTTLLKRLLGTRLCQQLSVYDLPADFLLSVVIPVYNEARTIEKIIDRVRGVGIPCEIILVDDGSSDGTRDVLDRLRGEADLKIIFHEQNQGKGAALRTGFLEATGDVLVIQDADM
;
A
#
# COMPACT_ATOMS: atom_id res chain seq x y z
N MET A 1 -18.66 -40.55 9.06
CA MET A 1 -17.42 -40.60 9.86
C MET A 1 -16.29 -40.70 8.84
N LEU A 2 -15.60 -39.67 8.39
CA LEU A 2 -15.47 -38.23 8.68
C LEU A 2 -15.45 -37.50 7.32
N GLU A 3 -16.15 -36.40 7.07
CA GLU A 3 -15.87 -34.98 7.43
C GLU A 3 -14.54 -34.39 6.92
N CYS A 4 -14.70 -33.38 6.05
CA CYS A 4 -13.89 -32.18 5.81
C CYS A 4 -12.38 -32.31 5.49
N LEU A 5 -12.06 -32.23 4.19
CA LEU A 5 -10.75 -31.74 3.68
C LEU A 5 -10.85 -30.28 3.20
N THR A 6 -11.58 -29.44 3.93
CA THR A 6 -11.65 -28.00 3.67
C THR A 6 -11.20 -27.30 4.94
N GLY A 7 -9.90 -27.04 5.08
CA GLY A 7 -9.39 -26.39 6.29
C GLY A 7 -7.92 -25.96 6.25
N ASP A 8 -7.03 -26.73 5.62
CA ASP A 8 -5.59 -26.61 5.97
C ASP A 8 -4.67 -26.06 4.84
N ASP A 9 -5.22 -25.59 3.71
CA ASP A 9 -4.40 -25.12 2.59
C ASP A 9 -4.12 -23.60 2.59
N GLU A 10 -4.86 -22.78 3.34
CA GLU A 10 -4.64 -21.32 3.41
C GLU A 10 -3.62 -20.89 4.49
N GLU A 11 -3.33 -21.76 5.45
CA GLU A 11 -2.38 -21.48 6.53
C GLU A 11 -0.93 -21.86 6.21
N LEU A 12 -0.65 -22.31 4.98
CA LEU A 12 0.71 -22.41 4.41
C LEU A 12 1.24 -21.00 4.12
N ASN A 13 1.31 -20.21 5.18
CA ASN A 13 1.40 -18.77 5.24
C ASN A 13 2.85 -18.32 4.95
N MET A 14 3.06 -17.07 4.60
CA MET A 14 4.37 -16.47 4.33
C MET A 14 5.40 -16.73 5.46
N ARG A 15 4.93 -16.89 6.70
CA ARG A 15 5.73 -17.30 7.87
C ARG A 15 6.34 -18.71 7.72
N ASP A 16 5.62 -19.65 7.12
CA ASP A 16 6.13 -21.00 6.86
C ASP A 16 7.17 -20.99 5.74
N ARG A 17 6.95 -20.16 4.72
CA ARG A 17 7.92 -19.98 3.62
C ARG A 17 9.20 -19.31 4.11
N THR A 18 9.12 -18.25 4.89
CA THR A 18 10.32 -17.60 5.44
C THR A 18 11.04 -18.52 6.42
N THR A 19 10.31 -19.29 7.24
CA THR A 19 10.90 -20.29 8.13
C THR A 19 11.62 -21.39 7.34
N LEU A 20 11.00 -21.90 6.27
CA LEU A 20 11.60 -22.89 5.38
C LEU A 20 12.85 -22.32 4.69
N LEU A 21 12.79 -21.11 4.14
CA LEU A 21 13.91 -20.46 3.48
C LEU A 21 15.08 -20.23 4.45
N LYS A 22 14.80 -19.78 5.68
CA LYS A 22 15.83 -19.63 6.72
C LYS A 22 16.48 -20.97 7.09
N ARG A 23 15.71 -22.06 7.11
CA ARG A 23 16.26 -23.43 7.31
C ARG A 23 17.12 -23.89 6.14
N LEU A 24 16.71 -23.61 4.90
CA LEU A 24 17.40 -24.09 3.69
C LEU A 24 18.64 -23.26 3.33
N LEU A 25 18.54 -21.93 3.43
CA LEU A 25 19.55 -21.00 2.94
C LEU A 25 20.40 -20.42 4.08
N GLY A 26 19.93 -20.53 5.33
CA GLY A 26 20.49 -19.83 6.47
C GLY A 26 20.14 -18.34 6.46
N THR A 27 20.11 -17.75 7.66
CA THR A 27 19.70 -16.35 7.86
C THR A 27 20.48 -15.35 7.01
N ARG A 28 21.80 -15.55 6.86
CA ARG A 28 22.67 -14.63 6.11
C ARG A 28 22.30 -14.56 4.63
N LEU A 29 22.06 -15.70 3.99
CA LEU A 29 21.70 -15.73 2.57
C LEU A 29 20.27 -15.22 2.37
N CYS A 30 19.33 -15.53 3.26
CA CYS A 30 18.00 -14.92 3.26
C CYS A 30 18.06 -13.39 3.28
N GLN A 31 18.88 -12.78 4.15
CA GLN A 31 19.05 -11.33 4.21
C GLN A 31 19.68 -10.78 2.92
N GLN A 32 20.69 -11.44 2.37
CA GLN A 32 21.28 -11.05 1.07
C GLN A 32 20.27 -11.12 -0.09
N LEU A 33 19.27 -12.00 0.02
CA LEU A 33 18.18 -12.15 -0.93
C LEU A 33 16.93 -11.32 -0.59
N SER A 34 17.03 -10.41 0.39
CA SER A 34 15.92 -9.57 0.87
C SER A 34 14.70 -10.33 1.41
N VAL A 35 14.93 -11.52 1.98
CA VAL A 35 13.90 -12.29 2.68
C VAL A 35 13.90 -11.89 4.17
N TYR A 36 12.91 -11.09 4.55
CA TYR A 36 12.74 -10.56 5.92
C TYR A 36 11.39 -10.98 6.51
N ASP A 37 11.35 -11.16 7.83
CA ASP A 37 10.08 -11.23 8.56
C ASP A 37 9.68 -9.82 8.97
N LEU A 38 8.48 -9.41 8.58
CA LEU A 38 7.87 -8.17 9.08
C LEU A 38 7.16 -8.46 10.42
N PRO A 39 7.15 -7.51 11.36
CA PRO A 39 6.30 -7.57 12.56
C PRO A 39 4.84 -7.86 12.20
N ALA A 40 4.10 -8.53 13.09
CA ALA A 40 2.72 -8.93 12.82
C ALA A 40 1.77 -7.73 12.69
N ASP A 41 2.11 -6.62 13.34
CA ASP A 41 1.42 -5.34 13.36
C ASP A 41 2.04 -4.31 12.40
N PHE A 42 2.97 -4.74 11.53
CA PHE A 42 3.63 -3.84 10.59
C PHE A 42 2.62 -3.19 9.64
N LEU A 43 2.70 -1.86 9.54
CA LEU A 43 1.87 -1.06 8.65
C LEU A 43 2.73 -0.20 7.73
N LEU A 44 2.49 -0.29 6.42
CA LEU A 44 3.14 0.56 5.42
C LEU A 44 2.27 1.78 5.10
N SER A 45 2.82 2.99 5.19
CA SER A 45 2.18 4.19 4.65
C SER A 45 2.62 4.42 3.21
N VAL A 46 1.67 4.42 2.27
CA VAL A 46 1.94 4.70 0.85
C VAL A 46 1.36 6.06 0.50
N VAL A 47 2.22 7.07 0.37
CA VAL A 47 1.82 8.43 -0.02
C VAL A 47 1.85 8.56 -1.53
N ILE A 48 0.71 8.96 -2.11
CA ILE A 48 0.53 9.12 -3.55
C ILE A 48 0.08 10.57 -3.81
N PRO A 49 0.97 11.44 -4.32
CA PRO A 49 0.56 12.74 -4.82
C PRO A 49 -0.24 12.56 -6.11
N VAL A 50 -1.37 13.24 -6.24
CA VAL A 50 -2.29 13.06 -7.38
C VAL A 50 -2.55 14.41 -8.04
N TYR A 51 -2.36 14.50 -9.36
CA TYR A 51 -2.78 15.66 -10.15
C TYR A 51 -3.18 15.24 -11.56
N ASN A 52 -4.47 15.34 -11.87
CA ASN A 52 -5.06 14.97 -13.15
C ASN A 52 -4.80 13.50 -13.58
N GLU A 53 -5.15 12.55 -12.72
CA GLU A 53 -4.94 11.11 -12.88
C GLU A 53 -6.26 10.30 -12.93
N ALA A 54 -7.33 10.89 -13.47
CA ALA A 54 -8.68 10.29 -13.46
C ALA A 54 -8.75 8.88 -14.10
N ARG A 55 -7.80 8.53 -14.98
CA ARG A 55 -7.79 7.28 -15.75
C ARG A 55 -6.92 6.17 -15.16
N THR A 56 -6.08 6.52 -14.20
CA THR A 56 -4.94 5.72 -13.72
C THR A 56 -5.04 5.47 -12.22
N ILE A 57 -5.63 6.39 -11.46
CA ILE A 57 -5.61 6.37 -9.99
C ILE A 57 -6.18 5.08 -9.38
N GLU A 58 -7.31 4.57 -9.88
CA GLU A 58 -7.89 3.31 -9.40
C GLU A 58 -6.93 2.13 -9.62
N LYS A 59 -6.25 2.07 -10.78
CA LYS A 59 -5.28 1.01 -11.09
C LYS A 59 -4.04 1.08 -10.20
N ILE A 60 -3.62 2.29 -9.83
CA ILE A 60 -2.48 2.49 -8.94
C ILE A 60 -2.81 1.99 -7.53
N ILE A 61 -4.01 2.32 -7.04
CA ILE A 61 -4.53 1.81 -5.76
C ILE A 61 -4.56 0.28 -5.78
N ASP A 62 -5.12 -0.33 -6.84
CA ASP A 62 -5.18 -1.79 -6.98
C ASP A 62 -3.78 -2.43 -6.99
N ARG A 63 -2.81 -1.80 -7.66
CA ARG A 63 -1.42 -2.28 -7.67
C ARG A 63 -0.77 -2.22 -6.31
N VAL A 64 -0.98 -1.15 -5.56
CA VAL A 64 -0.46 -1.01 -4.18
C VAL A 64 -1.07 -2.09 -3.29
N ARG A 65 -2.39 -2.29 -3.36
CA ARG A 65 -3.08 -3.37 -2.63
C ARG A 65 -2.57 -4.76 -3.01
N GLY A 66 -2.26 -4.97 -4.29
CA GLY A 66 -1.74 -6.22 -4.81
C GLY A 66 -0.37 -6.64 -4.27
N VAL A 67 0.38 -5.75 -3.60
CA VAL A 67 1.65 -6.09 -2.94
C VAL A 67 1.44 -7.03 -1.74
N GLY A 68 0.24 -7.02 -1.13
CA GLY A 68 -0.10 -7.92 -0.02
C GLY A 68 0.57 -7.56 1.31
N ILE A 69 1.14 -6.36 1.42
CA ILE A 69 1.61 -5.79 2.69
C ILE A 69 0.47 -4.94 3.26
N PRO A 70 0.07 -5.12 4.53
CA PRO A 70 -0.90 -4.23 5.17
C PRO A 70 -0.45 -2.78 5.04
N CYS A 71 -1.31 -1.93 4.48
CA CYS A 71 -0.97 -0.55 4.22
C CYS A 71 -2.14 0.40 4.45
N GLU A 72 -1.80 1.65 4.73
CA GLU A 72 -2.66 2.81 4.54
C GLU A 72 -2.18 3.54 3.27
N ILE A 73 -3.11 3.93 2.42
CA ILE A 73 -2.83 4.62 1.16
C ILE A 73 -3.33 6.05 1.29
N ILE A 74 -2.40 7.00 1.25
CA ILE A 74 -2.65 8.41 1.48
C ILE A 74 -2.59 9.13 0.14
N LEU A 75 -3.75 9.44 -0.39
CA LEU A 75 -3.96 10.10 -1.67
C LEU A 75 -4.08 11.60 -1.42
N VAL A 76 -3.18 12.39 -2.00
CA VAL A 76 -3.23 13.85 -1.87
C VAL A 76 -3.47 14.46 -3.25
N ASP A 77 -4.72 14.83 -3.51
CA ASP A 77 -5.12 15.55 -4.72
C ASP A 77 -4.67 17.00 -4.65
N ASP A 78 -3.75 17.37 -5.54
CA ASP A 78 -3.15 18.70 -5.61
C ASP A 78 -3.89 19.59 -6.61
N GLY A 79 -5.22 19.73 -6.45
CA GLY A 79 -5.99 20.67 -7.29
C GLY A 79 -6.40 20.14 -8.66
N SER A 80 -6.71 18.85 -8.81
CA SER A 80 -7.07 18.29 -10.13
C SER A 80 -8.37 18.87 -10.71
N SER A 81 -8.46 18.91 -12.03
CA SER A 81 -9.61 19.45 -12.79
C SER A 81 -10.11 18.57 -13.93
N ASP A 82 -9.57 17.36 -14.08
CA ASP A 82 -9.88 16.40 -15.15
C ASP A 82 -10.93 15.34 -14.77
N GLY A 83 -11.55 15.45 -13.59
CA GLY A 83 -12.47 14.45 -13.02
C GLY A 83 -11.82 13.52 -11.99
N THR A 84 -10.52 13.67 -11.69
CA THR A 84 -9.84 12.90 -10.63
C THR A 84 -10.57 12.99 -9.29
N ARG A 85 -11.07 14.18 -8.93
CA ARG A 85 -11.78 14.38 -7.67
C ARG A 85 -13.06 13.56 -7.57
N ASP A 86 -13.82 13.47 -8.65
CA ASP A 86 -15.03 12.66 -8.70
C ASP A 86 -14.71 11.17 -8.54
N VAL A 87 -13.55 10.73 -9.05
CA VAL A 87 -13.05 9.36 -8.85
C VAL A 87 -12.72 9.15 -7.37
N LEU A 88 -11.89 10.01 -6.80
CA LEU A 88 -11.47 9.92 -5.41
C LEU A 88 -12.64 10.01 -4.43
N ASP A 89 -13.63 10.87 -4.69
CA ASP A 89 -14.81 11.00 -3.82
C ASP A 89 -15.65 9.73 -3.77
N ARG A 90 -15.69 8.92 -4.84
CA ARG A 90 -16.37 7.60 -4.83
C ARG A 90 -15.65 6.56 -3.99
N LEU A 91 -14.33 6.70 -3.83
CA LEU A 91 -13.48 5.78 -3.05
C LEU A 91 -13.41 6.18 -1.56
N ARG A 92 -14.02 7.32 -1.19
CA ARG A 92 -14.07 7.73 0.22
C ARG A 92 -14.80 6.69 1.06
N GLY A 93 -14.23 6.39 2.22
CA GLY A 93 -14.79 5.43 3.18
C GLY A 93 -14.22 4.02 3.07
N GLU A 94 -13.41 3.74 2.05
CA GLU A 94 -12.56 2.55 2.04
C GLU A 94 -11.55 2.61 3.20
N ALA A 95 -11.45 1.53 3.96
CA ALA A 95 -10.80 1.53 5.28
C ALA A 95 -9.28 1.78 5.22
N ASP A 96 -8.65 1.44 4.10
CA ASP A 96 -7.23 1.63 3.82
C ASP A 96 -6.92 2.95 3.11
N LEU A 97 -7.92 3.75 2.72
CA LEU A 97 -7.72 4.99 1.98
C LEU A 97 -7.89 6.24 2.84
N LYS A 98 -6.91 7.14 2.74
CA LYS A 98 -6.97 8.49 3.28
C LYS A 98 -6.83 9.49 2.15
N ILE A 99 -7.90 10.24 1.88
CA ILE A 99 -7.97 11.14 0.71
C ILE A 99 -8.04 12.59 1.17
N ILE A 100 -7.08 13.39 0.72
CA ILE A 100 -6.91 14.80 1.07
C ILE A 100 -6.91 15.63 -0.20
N PHE A 101 -7.58 16.79 -0.15
CA PHE A 101 -7.71 17.70 -1.30
C PHE A 101 -7.10 19.05 -0.97
N HIS A 102 -6.15 19.49 -1.77
CA HIS A 102 -5.71 20.89 -1.77
C HIS A 102 -6.69 21.75 -2.58
N GLU A 103 -6.90 23.01 -2.20
CA GLU A 103 -7.83 23.88 -2.96
C GLU A 103 -7.33 24.18 -4.38
N GLN A 104 -6.02 24.25 -4.57
CA GLN A 104 -5.34 24.52 -5.83
C GLN A 104 -4.03 23.73 -5.90
N ASN A 105 -3.47 23.62 -7.11
CA ASN A 105 -2.17 22.98 -7.32
C ASN A 105 -1.05 23.79 -6.64
N GLN A 106 -0.36 23.15 -5.70
CA GLN A 106 0.76 23.69 -4.93
C GLN A 106 2.08 22.97 -5.25
N GLY A 107 2.05 22.05 -6.20
CA GLY A 107 3.14 21.19 -6.63
C GLY A 107 3.28 19.93 -5.79
N LYS A 108 3.88 18.89 -6.41
CA LYS A 108 4.15 17.58 -5.80
C LYS A 108 4.77 17.65 -4.41
N GLY A 109 5.73 18.54 -4.19
CA GLY A 109 6.37 18.69 -2.89
C GLY A 109 5.42 19.13 -1.77
N ALA A 110 4.40 19.94 -2.09
CA ALA A 110 3.35 20.30 -1.13
C ALA A 110 2.46 19.09 -0.82
N ALA A 111 2.02 18.37 -1.85
CA ALA A 111 1.23 17.15 -1.69
C ALA A 111 1.94 16.10 -0.83
N LEU A 112 3.25 15.90 -1.06
CA LEU A 112 4.06 14.99 -0.26
C LEU A 112 4.17 15.42 1.20
N ARG A 113 4.41 16.71 1.47
CA ARG A 113 4.45 17.23 2.86
C ARG A 113 3.14 16.99 3.58
N THR A 114 2.01 17.23 2.92
CA THR A 114 0.68 16.92 3.46
C THR A 114 0.56 15.42 3.75
N GLY A 115 0.92 14.55 2.80
CA GLY A 115 0.87 13.10 3.01
C GLY A 115 1.76 12.61 4.15
N PHE A 116 2.95 13.18 4.33
CA PHE A 116 3.86 12.82 5.42
C PHE A 116 3.29 13.15 6.80
N LEU A 117 2.54 14.23 6.94
CA LEU A 117 1.90 14.61 8.21
C LEU A 117 0.76 13.67 8.60
N GLU A 118 0.21 12.97 7.62
CA GLU A 118 -0.99 12.15 7.77
C GLU A 118 -0.68 10.66 7.90
N ALA A 119 0.58 10.27 7.67
CA ALA A 119 1.08 8.91 7.77
C ALA A 119 1.30 8.48 9.22
N THR A 120 0.91 7.24 9.52
CA THR A 120 0.93 6.63 10.84
C THR A 120 1.62 5.26 10.89
N GLY A 121 1.94 4.67 9.73
CA GLY A 121 2.65 3.40 9.59
C GLY A 121 4.12 3.47 10.02
N ASP A 122 4.72 2.29 10.16
CA ASP A 122 6.10 2.11 10.60
C ASP A 122 7.13 2.60 9.57
N VAL A 123 6.76 2.48 8.29
CA VAL A 123 7.56 2.88 7.14
C VAL A 123 6.68 3.65 6.18
N LEU A 124 7.24 4.72 5.62
CA LEU A 124 6.61 5.50 4.57
C LEU A 124 7.32 5.29 3.24
N VAL A 125 6.55 5.05 2.19
CA VAL A 125 7.01 5.08 0.80
C VAL A 125 6.21 6.08 0.01
N ILE A 126 6.86 6.65 -1.01
CA ILE A 126 6.22 7.54 -1.98
C ILE A 126 5.99 6.72 -3.23
N GLN A 127 4.75 6.63 -3.68
CA GLN A 127 4.40 6.03 -4.96
C GLN A 127 4.00 7.14 -5.93
N ASP A 128 4.69 7.23 -7.07
CA ASP A 128 4.31 8.19 -8.11
C ASP A 128 3.03 7.75 -8.82
N ALA A 129 2.21 8.72 -9.23
CA ALA A 129 0.91 8.46 -9.83
C ALA A 129 0.99 8.22 -11.36
N ASP A 130 2.18 8.28 -11.96
CA ASP A 130 2.36 8.25 -13.42
C ASP A 130 2.56 6.83 -14.00
N MET A 131 2.48 5.78 -13.17
CA MET A 131 2.82 4.39 -13.56
C MET A 131 1.61 3.46 -13.67
#